data_AF-A0A0M8PTQ9-F1
#
_entry.id   AF-A0A0M8PTQ9-F1
#
_cell.length_a   1.000
_cell.length_b   1.000
_cell.length_c   1.000
_cell.angle_alpha   90.00
_cell.angle_beta   90.00
_cell.angle_gamma   90.00
#
_symmetry.space_group_name_H-M   'P 1'
#
loop_
_entity.id
_entity.type
_entity.pdbx_description
1 polymer ?
#
loop_
_entity_poly.entity_id
_entity_poly.type
_entity_poly.pdbx_seq_one_letter_code
_entity_poly.pdbx_strand_id
1 'polypeptide(L)'
;MKEVYVVTYGTYSDYGIDCIFTDLEKANKYVKLQNNGGSDDYRIETYPLDQVVIDSVKIIKVYAEKELNNDDYKFKYEIVDVINEDFNINRTRVSVKDYSHKKSSNITLRRKFKGDEIGIVNKYKKVVEDYFFKIESNWDIYKSYEGEESISADLEKDINII
;
A
#
# COMPACT_ATOMS: atom_id res chain seq x y z
N MET A 1 13.28 15.16 23.69
CA MET A 1 13.63 14.42 22.46
C MET A 1 13.68 12.96 22.84
N LYS A 2 12.98 12.06 22.14
CA LYS A 2 13.14 10.62 22.43
C LYS A 2 14.46 10.17 21.77
N GLU A 3 15.08 9.15 22.31
CA GLU A 3 16.30 8.56 21.77
C GLU A 3 16.03 7.09 21.48
N VAL A 4 16.76 6.56 20.50
CA VAL A 4 16.90 5.12 20.30
C VAL A 4 18.35 4.73 20.51
N TYR A 5 18.53 3.57 21.13
CA TYR A 5 19.80 2.99 21.50
C TYR A 5 20.03 1.80 20.58
N VAL A 6 20.86 2.00 19.56
CA VAL A 6 21.19 1.01 18.54
C VAL A 6 22.42 0.25 19.02
N VAL A 7 22.29 -1.06 19.18
CA VAL A 7 23.41 -1.94 19.52
C VAL A 7 24.10 -2.38 18.24
N THR A 8 25.39 -2.09 18.16
CA THR A 8 26.24 -2.39 17.00
C THR A 8 27.43 -3.24 17.40
N TYR A 9 28.02 -3.96 16.45
CA TYR A 9 29.22 -4.79 16.65
C TYR A 9 30.20 -4.60 15.48
N GLY A 10 31.44 -5.07 15.66
CA GLY A 10 32.49 -5.02 14.64
C GLY A 10 33.07 -3.62 14.38
N THR A 11 34.11 -3.56 13.57
CA THR A 11 34.79 -2.33 13.12
C THR A 11 35.13 -2.35 11.64
N TYR A 12 34.81 -1.27 10.92
CA TYR A 12 35.07 -1.14 9.48
C TYR A 12 34.29 -2.16 8.64
N SER A 13 34.92 -3.25 8.19
CA SER A 13 34.37 -4.19 7.20
C SER A 13 33.38 -5.20 7.75
N ASP A 14 33.33 -5.38 9.07
CA ASP A 14 32.42 -6.29 9.79
C ASP A 14 31.41 -5.52 10.67
N TYR A 15 31.26 -4.21 10.45
CA TYR A 15 30.29 -3.38 11.17
C TYR A 15 28.85 -3.85 10.91
N GLY A 16 28.13 -4.14 11.99
CA GLY A 16 26.74 -4.59 11.93
C GLY A 16 25.84 -3.95 12.99
N ILE A 17 24.55 -3.84 12.68
CA ILE A 17 23.50 -3.53 13.65
C ILE A 17 22.88 -4.84 14.10
N ASP A 18 22.83 -5.07 15.40
CA ASP A 18 22.25 -6.27 15.97
C ASP A 18 20.80 -6.04 16.45
N CYS A 19 20.59 -5.02 17.27
CA CYS A 19 19.26 -4.71 17.80
C CYS A 19 19.07 -3.23 18.18
N ILE A 20 17.82 -2.83 18.37
CA ILE A 20 17.43 -1.44 18.68
C ILE A 20 16.54 -1.42 19.92
N PHE A 21 16.83 -0.53 20.87
CA PHE A 21 16.05 -0.33 22.08
C PHE A 21 15.57 1.12 22.19
N THR A 22 14.38 1.32 22.78
CA THR A 22 13.90 2.63 23.22
C THR A 22 14.23 2.91 24.70
N ASP A 23 14.97 2.01 25.35
CA ASP A 23 15.32 2.05 26.77
C ASP A 23 16.81 1.73 26.93
N LEU A 24 17.56 2.68 27.52
CA LEU A 24 19.01 2.60 27.65
C LEU A 24 19.44 1.49 28.62
N GLU A 25 18.66 1.22 29.66
CA GLU A 25 19.00 0.20 30.66
C GLU A 25 18.92 -1.21 30.03
N LYS A 26 17.90 -1.44 29.21
CA LYS A 26 17.76 -2.69 28.44
C LYS A 26 18.90 -2.87 27.44
N ALA A 27 19.27 -1.82 26.70
CA ALA A 27 20.40 -1.85 25.78
C ALA A 27 21.72 -2.19 26.51
N ASN A 28 21.97 -1.56 27.66
CA ASN A 28 23.15 -1.84 28.48
C ASN A 28 23.17 -3.26 29.02
N LYS A 29 22.01 -3.77 29.48
CA LYS A 29 21.90 -5.15 29.93
C LYS A 29 22.20 -6.13 28.79
N TYR A 30 21.72 -5.84 27.59
CA TYR A 30 21.97 -6.64 26.41
C TYR A 30 23.46 -6.69 26.04
N VAL A 31 24.10 -5.53 25.92
CA VAL A 31 25.55 -5.44 25.61
C VAL A 31 26.40 -6.15 26.67
N LYS A 32 26.05 -6.01 27.96
CA LYS A 32 26.73 -6.74 29.04
C LYS A 32 26.62 -8.26 28.88
N LEU A 33 25.47 -8.77 28.43
CA LEU A 33 25.29 -10.20 28.20
C LEU A 33 26.11 -10.67 27.00
N GLN A 34 26.12 -9.92 25.91
CA GLN A 34 26.87 -10.28 24.70
C GLN A 34 28.39 -10.22 24.91
N ASN A 35 28.91 -9.15 25.52
CA ASN A 35 30.34 -9.01 25.78
C ASN A 35 30.86 -9.96 26.88
N ASN A 36 29.98 -10.56 27.68
CA ASN A 36 30.37 -11.59 28.66
C ASN A 36 30.51 -12.99 28.06
N GLY A 37 30.11 -13.21 26.80
CA GLY A 37 30.14 -14.53 26.16
C GLY A 37 30.57 -14.57 24.69
N GLY A 38 30.72 -13.41 24.03
CA GLY A 38 31.06 -13.29 22.62
C GLY A 38 32.50 -12.84 22.36
N SER A 39 32.95 -13.01 21.11
CA SER A 39 34.23 -12.49 20.62
C SER A 39 34.11 -11.10 19.99
N ASP A 40 32.89 -10.61 19.80
CA ASP A 40 32.62 -9.35 19.11
C ASP A 40 32.47 -8.21 20.13
N ASP A 41 33.03 -7.04 19.81
CA ASP A 41 32.91 -5.85 20.65
C ASP A 41 31.56 -5.15 20.38
N TYR A 42 30.54 -5.50 21.17
CA TYR A 42 29.25 -4.81 21.12
C TYR A 42 29.32 -3.44 21.80
N ARG A 43 28.73 -2.43 21.16
CA ARG A 43 28.62 -1.05 21.66
C ARG A 43 27.21 -0.50 21.45
N ILE A 44 26.91 0.59 22.14
CA ILE A 44 25.63 1.31 22.00
C ILE A 44 25.91 2.64 21.30
N GLU A 45 25.21 2.86 20.20
CA GLU A 45 25.16 4.15 19.51
C GLU A 45 23.80 4.80 19.79
N THR A 46 23.82 6.06 20.21
CA THR A 46 22.61 6.81 20.56
C THR A 46 22.24 7.72 19.41
N TYR A 47 21.03 7.55 18.91
CA TYR A 47 20.49 8.39 17.85
C TYR A 47 19.28 9.15 18.37
N PRO A 48 19.14 10.44 18.01
CA PRO A 48 17.89 11.13 18.26
C PRO A 48 16.79 10.38 17.52
N LEU A 49 15.77 9.95 18.27
CA LEU A 49 14.50 9.61 17.65
C LEU A 49 13.84 10.94 17.37
N ASP A 50 14.19 11.52 16.23
CA ASP A 50 13.30 12.47 15.59
C ASP A 50 11.94 11.77 15.55
N GLN A 51 10.90 12.47 16.00
CA GLN A 51 9.56 12.03 15.65
C GLN A 51 9.49 12.15 14.13
N VAL A 52 9.94 11.10 13.43
CA VAL A 52 9.38 10.79 12.13
C VAL A 52 7.94 10.51 12.45
N VAL A 53 7.13 11.57 12.40
CA VAL A 53 5.69 11.44 12.33
C VAL A 53 5.48 10.77 10.98
N ILE A 54 5.41 9.45 11.03
CA ILE A 54 4.98 8.65 9.89
C ILE A 54 3.51 8.99 9.75
N ASP A 55 3.22 10.04 9.00
CA ASP A 55 1.86 10.46 8.69
C ASP A 55 1.21 9.32 7.92
N SER A 56 0.39 8.53 8.61
CA SER A 56 -0.48 7.57 7.95
C SER A 56 -1.65 8.32 7.32
N VAL A 57 -2.05 7.88 6.15
CA VAL A 57 -3.21 8.40 5.45
C VAL A 57 -4.20 7.27 5.26
N LYS A 58 -5.48 7.55 5.55
CA LYS A 58 -6.56 6.62 5.24
C LYS A 58 -6.78 6.59 3.74
N ILE A 59 -6.81 5.38 3.20
CA ILE A 59 -7.19 5.13 1.82
C ILE A 59 -8.36 4.17 1.78
N ILE A 60 -9.21 4.35 0.78
CA ILE A 60 -10.22 3.37 0.41
C ILE A 60 -9.78 2.68 -0.87
N LYS A 61 -9.84 1.36 -0.87
CA LYS A 61 -9.71 0.50 -2.05
C LYS A 61 -11.10 -0.02 -2.38
N VAL A 62 -11.59 0.23 -3.59
CA VAL A 62 -12.90 -0.25 -4.08
C VAL A 62 -12.68 -1.07 -5.33
N TYR A 63 -13.35 -2.22 -5.44
CA TYR A 63 -13.15 -3.11 -6.57
C TYR A 63 -14.42 -3.86 -6.98
N ALA A 64 -14.54 -4.06 -8.29
CA ALA A 64 -15.55 -4.88 -8.94
C ALA A 64 -14.86 -5.88 -9.86
N GLU A 65 -15.32 -7.13 -9.80
CA GLU A 65 -14.76 -8.25 -10.56
C GLU A 65 -15.87 -9.17 -11.05
N LYS A 66 -15.76 -9.66 -12.30
CA LYS A 66 -16.64 -10.71 -12.83
C LYS A 66 -15.83 -11.76 -13.57
N GLU A 67 -16.23 -13.02 -13.40
CA GLU A 67 -15.72 -14.14 -14.18
C GLU A 67 -16.79 -14.58 -15.20
N LEU A 68 -16.38 -14.90 -16.42
CA LEU A 68 -17.29 -15.08 -17.58
C LEU A 68 -18.46 -16.06 -17.39
N ASN A 69 -18.33 -17.04 -16.50
CA ASN A 69 -19.36 -18.07 -16.31
C ASN A 69 -20.29 -17.74 -15.13
N ASN A 70 -20.18 -16.54 -14.58
CA ASN A 70 -21.05 -16.05 -13.53
C ASN A 70 -21.68 -14.73 -14.00
N ASP A 71 -23.00 -14.71 -14.07
CA ASP A 71 -23.73 -13.46 -14.34
C ASP A 71 -23.56 -12.46 -13.19
N ASP A 72 -23.17 -12.94 -12.00
CA ASP A 72 -22.89 -12.11 -10.84
C ASP A 72 -21.47 -11.54 -10.90
N TYR A 73 -21.37 -10.22 -10.76
CA TYR A 73 -20.12 -9.56 -10.39
C TYR A 73 -20.00 -9.48 -8.87
N LYS A 74 -18.76 -9.47 -8.38
CA LYS A 74 -18.42 -9.33 -6.96
C LYS A 74 -17.94 -7.90 -6.71
N PHE A 75 -18.66 -7.20 -5.85
CA PHE A 75 -18.23 -5.92 -5.31
C PHE A 75 -17.58 -6.10 -3.94
N LYS A 76 -16.46 -5.42 -3.71
CA LYS A 76 -15.80 -5.42 -2.40
C LYS A 76 -15.06 -4.09 -2.17
N TYR A 77 -14.76 -3.80 -0.91
CA TYR A 77 -13.98 -2.62 -0.52
C TYR A 77 -13.11 -2.91 0.71
N GLU A 78 -12.10 -2.07 0.90
CA GLU A 78 -11.18 -2.11 2.03
C GLU A 78 -10.80 -0.67 2.42
N ILE A 79 -10.77 -0.37 3.72
CA ILE A 79 -10.23 0.89 4.26
C ILE A 79 -8.96 0.52 5.01
N VAL A 80 -7.84 1.14 4.65
CA VAL A 80 -6.55 0.89 5.29
C VAL A 80 -5.79 2.19 5.54
N ASP A 81 -5.00 2.19 6.60
CA ASP A 81 -4.00 3.22 6.85
C ASP A 81 -2.71 2.85 6.09
N VAL A 82 -2.22 3.76 5.24
CA VAL A 82 -0.94 3.59 4.54
C VAL A 82 0.03 4.70 4.92
N ILE A 83 1.31 4.36 4.99
CA ILE A 83 2.39 5.32 5.22
C ILE A 83 2.54 6.18 3.96
N ASN A 84 2.54 7.51 4.12
CA ASN A 84 2.55 8.50 3.02
C ASN A 84 3.88 8.58 2.23
N GLU A 85 4.60 7.47 2.11
CA GLU A 85 5.84 7.33 1.31
C GLU A 85 5.55 6.77 -0.10
N ASP A 86 4.33 6.28 -0.35
CA ASP A 86 3.93 5.77 -1.67
C ASP A 86 3.67 6.93 -2.66
N PHE A 87 4.53 7.08 -3.67
CA PHE A 87 4.47 8.13 -4.70
C PHE A 87 3.18 8.16 -5.56
N ASN A 88 2.25 7.21 -5.39
CA ASN A 88 0.98 7.22 -6.14
C ASN A 88 -0.19 6.54 -5.40
N ILE A 89 -0.57 7.09 -4.24
CA ILE A 89 -1.66 6.58 -3.39
C ILE A 89 -3.02 6.62 -4.10
N ASN A 90 -3.27 7.66 -4.90
CA ASN A 90 -4.50 7.80 -5.69
C ASN A 90 -4.31 7.15 -7.05
N ARG A 91 -4.88 5.96 -7.26
CA ARG A 91 -4.76 5.25 -8.53
C ARG A 91 -6.03 4.55 -8.94
N THR A 92 -6.23 4.42 -10.24
CA THR A 92 -7.27 3.56 -10.83
C THR A 92 -6.55 2.53 -11.68
N ARG A 93 -6.85 1.26 -11.47
CA ARG A 93 -6.34 0.15 -12.28
C ARG A 93 -7.52 -0.57 -12.90
N VAL A 94 -7.46 -0.77 -14.20
CA VAL A 94 -8.40 -1.62 -14.94
C VAL A 94 -7.59 -2.78 -15.52
N SER A 95 -8.14 -3.99 -15.41
CA SER A 95 -7.56 -5.18 -16.02
C SER A 95 -8.70 -5.90 -16.73
N VAL A 96 -8.61 -6.01 -18.05
CA VAL A 96 -9.51 -6.80 -18.87
C VAL A 96 -8.67 -7.91 -19.48
N LYS A 97 -9.08 -9.16 -19.27
CA LYS A 97 -8.33 -10.33 -19.73
C LYS A 97 -9.26 -11.24 -20.49
N ASP A 98 -8.84 -11.64 -21.69
CA ASP A 98 -9.56 -12.57 -22.55
C ASP A 98 -8.63 -13.76 -22.85
N TYR A 99 -8.69 -14.77 -21.98
CA TYR A 99 -8.02 -16.04 -22.21
C TYR A 99 -8.95 -17.00 -22.96
N SER A 100 -8.36 -17.98 -23.65
CA SER A 100 -9.08 -18.98 -24.45
C SER A 100 -10.25 -19.70 -23.74
N HIS A 101 -10.26 -19.71 -22.41
CA HIS A 101 -11.22 -20.40 -21.56
C HIS A 101 -11.73 -19.56 -20.39
N LYS A 102 -11.32 -18.29 -20.29
CA LYS A 102 -11.67 -17.41 -19.17
C LYS A 102 -11.62 -15.97 -19.63
N LYS A 103 -12.70 -15.23 -19.43
CA LYS A 103 -12.60 -13.77 -19.40
C LYS A 103 -12.86 -13.22 -18.02
N SER A 104 -12.21 -12.11 -17.73
CA SER A 104 -12.33 -11.40 -16.48
C SER A 104 -12.13 -9.90 -16.70
N SER A 105 -13.03 -9.11 -16.13
CA SER A 105 -12.87 -7.67 -15.96
C SER A 105 -12.66 -7.40 -14.48
N ASN A 106 -11.69 -6.55 -14.17
CA ASN A 106 -11.42 -6.05 -12.84
C ASN A 106 -11.19 -4.54 -12.92
N ILE A 107 -11.83 -3.81 -12.02
CA ILE A 107 -11.48 -2.43 -11.74
C ILE A 107 -11.14 -2.28 -10.26
N THR A 108 -10.05 -1.55 -9.99
CA THR A 108 -9.61 -1.21 -8.64
C THR A 108 -9.37 0.28 -8.55
N LEU A 109 -10.10 0.94 -7.65
CA LEU A 109 -9.95 2.35 -7.32
C LEU A 109 -9.30 2.51 -5.95
N ARG A 110 -8.21 3.27 -5.86
CA ARG A 110 -7.60 3.68 -4.59
C ARG A 110 -7.69 5.19 -4.43
N ARG A 111 -8.25 5.67 -3.32
CA ARG A 111 -8.36 7.10 -3.03
C ARG A 111 -8.04 7.39 -1.57
N LYS A 112 -7.19 8.40 -1.35
CA LYS A 112 -7.04 9.03 -0.04
C LYS A 112 -8.36 9.72 0.34
N PHE A 113 -8.75 9.61 1.60
CA PHE A 113 -9.93 10.31 2.10
C PHE A 113 -9.76 10.72 3.56
N LYS A 114 -10.67 11.57 4.04
CA LYS A 114 -10.79 11.98 5.44
C LYS A 114 -12.27 12.12 5.77
N GLY A 115 -12.69 11.66 6.95
CA GLY A 115 -14.07 11.80 7.43
C GLY A 115 -14.93 10.56 7.15
N ASP A 116 -16.18 10.79 6.72
CA ASP A 116 -17.25 9.79 6.63
C ASP A 116 -16.90 8.58 5.73
N GLU A 117 -16.68 7.45 6.38
CA GLU A 117 -16.33 6.18 5.75
C GLU A 117 -17.51 5.59 4.96
N ILE A 118 -18.75 5.77 5.41
CA ILE A 118 -19.91 5.21 4.72
C ILE A 118 -20.20 6.01 3.45
N GLY A 119 -20.19 7.33 3.55
CA GLY A 119 -20.36 8.23 2.41
C GLY A 119 -19.30 8.02 1.33
N ILE A 120 -18.03 7.83 1.73
CA ILE A 120 -16.93 7.63 0.77
C ILE A 120 -17.01 6.25 0.08
N VAL A 121 -17.41 5.20 0.82
CA VAL A 121 -17.65 3.86 0.24
C VAL A 121 -18.77 3.93 -0.79
N ASN A 122 -19.91 4.53 -0.46
CA ASN A 122 -21.04 4.64 -1.38
C ASN A 122 -20.70 5.45 -2.64
N LYS A 123 -19.98 6.56 -2.47
CA LYS A 123 -19.51 7.38 -3.60
C LYS A 123 -18.65 6.55 -4.56
N TYR A 124 -17.61 5.91 -4.04
CA TYR A 124 -16.64 5.22 -4.90
C TYR A 124 -17.12 3.84 -5.36
N LYS A 125 -18.06 3.22 -4.65
CA LYS A 125 -18.83 2.08 -5.15
C LYS A 125 -19.50 2.42 -6.48
N LYS A 126 -20.29 3.49 -6.49
CA LYS A 126 -21.02 3.92 -7.69
C LYS A 126 -20.07 4.20 -8.86
N VAL A 127 -18.98 4.93 -8.61
CA VAL A 127 -17.95 5.21 -9.62
C VAL A 127 -17.36 3.92 -10.19
N VAL A 128 -17.02 2.96 -9.34
CA VAL A 128 -16.49 1.66 -9.76
C VAL A 128 -17.50 0.86 -10.57
N GLU A 129 -18.77 0.83 -10.14
CA GLU A 129 -19.86 0.15 -10.85
C GLU A 129 -20.11 0.77 -12.24
N ASP A 130 -20.18 2.11 -12.33
CA ASP A 130 -20.40 2.82 -13.60
C ASP A 130 -19.29 2.48 -14.61
N TYR A 131 -18.02 2.48 -14.18
CA TYR A 131 -16.91 2.09 -15.04
C TYR A 131 -16.95 0.61 -15.40
N PHE A 132 -17.24 -0.26 -14.43
CA PHE A 132 -17.32 -1.69 -14.64
C PHE A 132 -18.35 -2.02 -15.73
N PHE A 133 -19.56 -1.46 -15.64
CA PHE A 133 -20.60 -1.68 -16.64
C PHE A 133 -20.29 -1.01 -17.99
N LYS A 134 -19.59 0.14 -18.01
CA LYS A 134 -19.09 0.75 -19.26
C LYS A 134 -18.11 -0.18 -19.97
N ILE A 135 -17.19 -0.81 -19.23
CA ILE A 135 -16.22 -1.78 -19.77
C ILE A 135 -16.94 -3.03 -20.28
N GLU A 136 -17.84 -3.61 -19.50
CA GLU A 136 -18.61 -4.81 -19.90
C GLU A 136 -19.44 -4.55 -21.16
N SER A 137 -20.09 -3.38 -21.26
CA SER A 137 -20.91 -3.02 -22.42
C SER A 137 -20.08 -2.74 -23.68
N ASN A 138 -18.78 -2.47 -23.52
CA ASN A 138 -17.84 -2.17 -24.60
C ASN A 138 -16.68 -3.17 -24.64
N TRP A 139 -16.95 -4.43 -24.27
CA TRP A 139 -15.93 -5.48 -24.11
C TRP A 139 -14.96 -5.58 -25.28
N ASP A 140 -15.48 -5.54 -26.52
CA ASP A 140 -14.68 -5.70 -27.73
C ASP A 140 -13.65 -4.58 -27.94
N ILE A 141 -13.88 -3.40 -27.35
CA ILE A 141 -12.94 -2.27 -27.37
C ILE A 141 -11.82 -2.49 -26.35
N TYR A 142 -12.15 -3.07 -25.19
CA TYR A 142 -11.22 -3.19 -24.06
C TYR A 142 -10.50 -4.54 -23.98
N LYS A 143 -10.95 -5.58 -24.69
CA LYS A 143 -10.35 -6.93 -24.65
C LYS A 143 -8.92 -7.03 -25.18
N SER A 144 -8.46 -6.03 -25.96
CA SER A 144 -7.07 -5.94 -26.44
C SER A 144 -6.14 -5.20 -25.48
N TYR A 145 -6.63 -4.80 -24.30
CA TYR A 145 -5.93 -3.94 -23.36
C TYR A 145 -5.27 -4.76 -22.23
N GLU A 146 -4.00 -5.13 -22.38
CA GLU A 146 -3.14 -5.63 -21.29
C GLU A 146 -2.13 -4.55 -20.89
N GLY A 147 -2.47 -3.72 -19.91
CA GLY A 147 -1.58 -2.67 -19.42
C GLY A 147 -1.80 -2.34 -17.95
N GLU A 148 -0.70 -2.06 -17.23
CA GLU A 148 -0.76 -1.20 -16.04
C GLU A 148 -0.77 0.26 -16.52
N GLU A 149 -1.84 0.69 -17.19
CA GLU A 149 -2.07 2.13 -17.21
C GLU A 149 -2.55 2.51 -15.82
N SER A 150 -1.78 3.38 -15.16
CA SER A 150 -2.40 4.49 -14.47
C SER A 150 -3.31 5.15 -15.49
N ILE A 151 -4.57 4.73 -15.53
CA ILE A 151 -5.60 5.43 -16.29
C ILE A 151 -5.82 6.74 -15.52
N SER A 152 -4.89 7.67 -15.74
CA SER A 152 -4.79 8.98 -15.11
C SER A 152 -4.77 10.09 -16.17
N ALA A 153 -5.21 9.81 -17.40
CA ALA A 153 -5.28 10.85 -18.43
C ALA A 153 -6.54 10.77 -19.28
N ASP A 154 -6.92 9.61 -19.79
CA ASP A 154 -8.03 9.55 -20.75
C ASP A 154 -9.39 9.22 -20.14
N LEU A 155 -9.46 8.51 -19.00
CA LEU A 155 -10.72 8.48 -18.22
C LEU A 155 -10.93 9.75 -17.40
N GLU A 156 -9.89 10.53 -17.07
CA GLU A 156 -10.08 11.85 -16.43
C GLU A 156 -10.61 12.91 -17.41
N LYS A 157 -10.36 12.79 -18.72
CA LYS A 157 -10.96 13.68 -19.73
C LYS A 157 -12.46 13.46 -19.91
N ASP A 158 -12.94 12.23 -19.75
CA ASP A 158 -14.37 11.91 -19.71
C ASP A 158 -15.05 12.34 -18.39
N ILE A 159 -14.28 12.71 -17.35
CA ILE A 159 -14.78 13.14 -16.02
C ILE A 159 -15.14 14.64 -15.98
N ASN A 160 -14.94 15.40 -17.06
CA ASN A 160 -15.49 16.76 -17.20
C ASN A 160 -16.91 16.81 -17.79
N ILE A 161 -17.71 15.75 -17.60
CA ILE A 161 -19.14 15.77 -17.92
C ILE A 161 -19.94 15.48 -16.65
N ILE A 162 -20.36 16.59 -16.04
CA ILE A 162 -21.41 16.81 -15.02
C ILE A 162 -20.97 16.71 -13.55
#